data_AF-A0A059LNC3-F1
#
_entry.id   AF-A0A059LNC3-F1
#
_cell.length_a   1.000
_cell.length_b   1.000
_cell.length_c   1.000
_cell.angle_alpha   90.00
_cell.angle_beta   90.00
_cell.angle_gamma   90.00
#
_symmetry.space_group_name_H-M   'P 1'
#
loop_
_entity.id
_entity.type
_entity.pdbx_description
1 polymer ?
#
loop_
_entity_poly.entity_id
_entity_poly.type
_entity_poly.pdbx_seq_one_letter_code
_entity_poly.pdbx_strand_id
1 'polypeptide(L)'
;MTLKYVAALFVAALAATAGARTLLRSASRQLAPPCYVPNTCRDDSPSVCARGFDTYESVEDCCTSGGVGAFPDGCSAQAPDCIVVTSYFPKMDCGPSTNSTKCAENWGRWNTYEDCCAVQAKGGAFPNGCTKPGPCWAMSTSFPQRTCAVTDNSTICMRGWGAFVEEGACCALGGAFSDGCTHLSTGERMPLLVPVDPMPSIDDFMPLEDPTAAALKSVDDRV
;
A
#
# COMPACT_ATOMS: atom_id res chain seq x y z
N MET A 1 -56.23 40.33 34.13
CA MET A 1 -54.80 40.62 34.39
C MET A 1 -54.00 39.44 34.99
N THR A 2 -54.57 38.23 35.12
CA THR A 2 -53.94 37.12 35.85
C THR A 2 -53.30 36.04 34.97
N LEU A 3 -53.58 35.99 33.66
CA LEU A 3 -53.09 34.91 32.79
C LEU A 3 -51.62 35.05 32.35
N LYS A 4 -51.07 36.28 32.27
CA LYS A 4 -49.69 36.51 31.81
C LYS A 4 -48.62 36.14 32.84
N TYR A 5 -48.94 36.17 34.13
CA TYR A 5 -47.99 35.86 35.21
C TYR A 5 -47.79 34.36 35.42
N VAL A 6 -48.81 33.52 35.13
CA VAL A 6 -48.71 32.06 35.28
C VAL A 6 -47.80 31.44 34.21
N ALA A 7 -47.83 31.97 32.98
CA ALA A 7 -46.99 31.48 31.89
C ALA A 7 -45.49 31.76 32.14
N ALA A 8 -45.14 32.91 32.73
CA ALA A 8 -43.74 33.27 33.02
C ALA A 8 -43.12 32.37 34.11
N LEU A 9 -43.92 31.97 35.12
CA LEU A 9 -43.47 31.07 36.18
C LEU A 9 -43.21 29.64 35.69
N PHE A 10 -43.98 29.14 34.72
CA PHE A 10 -43.75 27.82 34.14
C PHE A 10 -42.47 27.75 33.28
N VAL A 11 -42.14 28.81 32.54
CA VAL A 11 -40.92 28.85 31.71
C VAL A 11 -39.65 28.89 32.56
N ALA A 12 -39.67 29.59 33.70
CA ALA A 12 -38.53 29.63 34.62
C ALA A 12 -38.28 28.28 35.32
N ALA A 13 -39.34 27.54 35.66
CA ALA A 13 -39.22 26.21 36.29
C ALA A 13 -38.65 25.14 35.33
N LEU A 14 -38.96 25.23 34.04
CA LEU A 14 -38.42 24.31 33.03
C LEU A 14 -36.92 24.55 32.75
N ALA A 15 -36.46 25.81 32.78
CA ALA A 15 -35.04 26.11 32.56
C ALA A 15 -34.11 25.60 33.68
N ALA A 16 -34.58 25.57 34.94
CA ALA A 16 -33.78 25.09 36.08
C ALA A 16 -33.54 23.57 36.08
N THR A 17 -34.46 22.78 35.51
CA THR A 17 -34.31 21.31 35.46
C THR A 17 -33.38 20.81 34.35
N ALA A 18 -33.15 21.63 33.31
CA ALA A 18 -32.22 21.30 32.23
C ALA A 18 -30.76 21.39 32.70
N GLY A 19 -30.40 22.40 33.50
CA GLY A 19 -29.02 22.59 33.98
C GLY A 19 -28.54 21.53 34.97
N ALA A 20 -29.42 21.03 35.84
CA ALA A 20 -29.07 20.01 36.84
C ALA A 20 -28.69 18.66 36.20
N ARG A 21 -29.32 18.28 35.08
CA ARG A 21 -29.04 17.01 34.38
C ARG A 21 -27.68 17.01 33.69
N THR A 22 -27.20 18.16 33.23
CA THR A 22 -25.89 18.28 32.57
C THR A 22 -24.74 18.21 33.57
N LEU A 23 -24.90 18.79 34.76
CA LEU A 23 -23.92 18.70 35.85
C LEU A 23 -23.82 17.29 36.42
N LEU A 24 -24.95 16.59 36.61
CA LEU A 24 -24.96 15.19 37.05
C LEU A 24 -24.29 14.25 36.02
N ARG A 25 -24.45 14.49 34.72
CA ARG A 25 -23.76 13.71 33.67
C ARG A 25 -22.26 13.97 33.59
N SER A 26 -21.79 15.17 33.96
CA SER A 26 -20.35 15.45 34.02
C SER A 26 -19.71 14.86 35.28
N ALA A 27 -20.39 14.97 36.43
CA ALA A 27 -19.91 14.37 37.68
C ALA A 27 -19.90 12.84 37.62
N SER A 28 -20.90 12.20 36.98
CA SER A 28 -20.92 10.74 36.83
C SER A 28 -19.85 10.20 35.88
N ARG A 29 -19.30 11.03 34.97
CA ARG A 29 -18.16 10.64 34.12
C ARG A 29 -16.83 10.67 34.87
N GLN A 30 -16.72 11.41 35.98
CA GLN A 30 -15.49 11.50 36.77
C GLN A 30 -15.32 10.36 37.78
N LEU A 31 -16.38 9.59 38.08
CA LEU A 31 -16.32 8.48 39.03
C LEU A 31 -16.30 7.09 38.38
N ALA A 32 -16.45 6.99 37.06
CA ALA A 32 -16.26 5.71 36.38
C ALA A 32 -14.75 5.44 36.31
N PRO A 33 -14.25 4.30 36.82
CA PRO A 33 -12.86 3.93 36.63
C PRO A 33 -12.53 3.85 35.13
N PRO A 34 -11.30 4.20 34.71
CA PRO A 34 -10.87 4.00 33.34
C PRO A 34 -10.99 2.51 32.99
N CYS A 35 -11.30 2.22 31.74
CA CYS A 35 -11.59 0.86 31.30
C CYS A 35 -11.00 0.64 29.91
N TYR A 36 -10.24 -0.44 29.78
CA TYR A 36 -9.45 -0.71 28.57
C TYR A 36 -10.03 -1.91 27.82
N VAL A 37 -10.20 -1.74 26.50
CA VAL A 37 -10.80 -2.76 25.62
C VAL A 37 -9.72 -3.72 25.10
N PRO A 38 -9.96 -5.04 25.03
CA PRO A 38 -8.95 -6.05 24.70
C PRO A 38 -8.26 -5.83 23.35
N ASN A 39 -8.98 -5.31 22.35
CA ASN A 39 -8.46 -5.23 20.99
C ASN A 39 -7.54 -4.04 20.73
N THR A 40 -7.52 -3.06 21.64
CA THR A 40 -6.80 -1.80 21.43
C THR A 40 -5.96 -1.41 22.64
N CYS A 41 -6.26 -1.93 23.83
CA CYS A 41 -5.75 -1.47 25.13
C CYS A 41 -5.67 0.06 25.21
N ARG A 42 -6.60 0.74 24.55
CA ARG A 42 -6.75 2.19 24.58
C ARG A 42 -7.90 2.54 25.49
N ASP A 43 -7.79 3.75 26.04
CA ASP A 43 -8.84 4.39 26.81
C ASP A 43 -9.99 4.70 25.83
N ASP A 44 -10.93 3.77 25.73
CA ASP A 44 -12.08 3.86 24.83
C ASP A 44 -13.27 4.50 25.55
N SER A 45 -14.22 5.03 24.77
CA SER A 45 -15.37 5.71 25.35
C SER A 45 -16.12 4.82 26.36
N PRO A 46 -16.58 5.36 27.50
CA PRO A 46 -17.20 4.60 28.60
C PRO A 46 -18.46 3.82 28.18
N SER A 47 -19.02 4.11 27.01
CA SER A 47 -20.11 3.35 26.39
C SER A 47 -19.72 1.92 25.98
N VAL A 48 -18.44 1.63 25.73
CA VAL A 48 -17.97 0.27 25.40
C VAL A 48 -17.87 -0.56 26.68
N CYS A 49 -17.37 0.04 27.75
CA CYS A 49 -17.21 -0.60 29.05
C CYS A 49 -18.55 -0.91 29.72
N ALA A 50 -19.54 -0.03 29.56
CA ALA A 50 -20.89 -0.25 30.09
C ALA A 50 -21.60 -1.48 29.49
N ARG A 51 -21.10 -2.05 28.38
CA ARG A 51 -21.70 -3.23 27.73
C ARG A 51 -21.20 -4.56 28.29
N GLY A 52 -20.30 -4.55 29.27
CA GLY A 52 -19.85 -5.77 29.96
C GLY A 52 -18.97 -6.69 29.11
N PHE A 53 -18.25 -6.14 28.12
CA PHE A 53 -17.16 -6.87 27.47
C PHE A 53 -15.97 -6.94 28.43
N ASP A 54 -15.18 -8.02 28.35
CA ASP A 54 -13.96 -8.21 29.13
C ASP A 54 -13.10 -6.94 29.06
N THR A 55 -13.11 -6.14 30.12
CA THR A 55 -12.38 -4.87 30.19
C THR A 55 -11.35 -4.97 31.29
N TYR A 56 -10.21 -4.34 31.08
CA TYR A 56 -9.11 -4.33 32.04
C TYR A 56 -9.17 -3.04 32.86
N GLU A 57 -8.81 -3.14 34.15
CA GLU A 57 -8.80 -2.00 35.09
C GLU A 57 -7.59 -1.07 34.86
N SER A 58 -6.51 -1.60 34.27
CA SER A 58 -5.30 -0.85 33.94
C SER A 58 -4.78 -1.20 32.55
N VAL A 59 -3.98 -0.29 31.97
CA VAL A 59 -3.21 -0.58 30.76
C VAL A 59 -2.24 -1.71 31.05
N GLU A 60 -1.57 -1.71 32.21
CA GLU A 60 -0.66 -2.79 32.58
C GLU A 60 -1.32 -4.16 32.49
N ASP A 61 -2.54 -4.35 33.03
CA ASP A 61 -3.24 -5.64 32.97
C ASP A 61 -3.62 -6.04 31.54
N CYS A 62 -4.06 -5.08 30.74
CA CYS A 62 -4.36 -5.29 29.32
C CYS A 62 -3.11 -5.71 28.52
N CYS A 63 -1.95 -5.21 28.96
CA CYS A 63 -0.66 -5.27 28.28
C CYS A 63 0.35 -6.20 28.96
N THR A 64 -0.06 -7.00 29.94
CA THR A 64 0.87 -7.84 30.70
C THR A 64 1.28 -9.04 29.86
N SER A 65 2.59 -9.17 29.62
CA SER A 65 3.24 -10.27 28.88
C SER A 65 3.22 -11.63 29.59
N GLY A 66 2.34 -11.80 30.57
CA GLY A 66 2.19 -12.99 31.42
C GLY A 66 1.05 -13.93 31.02
N GLY A 67 0.40 -13.72 29.87
CA GLY A 67 -0.57 -14.66 29.29
C GLY A 67 -2.02 -14.51 29.77
N VAL A 68 -2.33 -13.50 30.58
CA VAL A 68 -3.71 -13.12 30.96
C VAL A 68 -4.21 -11.85 30.25
N GLY A 69 -3.31 -11.05 29.66
CA GLY A 69 -3.65 -9.87 28.88
C GLY A 69 -4.04 -10.21 27.44
N ALA A 70 -4.72 -9.28 26.77
CA ALA A 70 -5.14 -9.44 25.38
C ALA A 70 -3.95 -9.47 24.40
N PHE A 71 -2.80 -8.93 24.80
CA PHE A 71 -1.56 -8.92 24.03
C PHE A 71 -0.45 -9.62 24.81
N PRO A 72 -0.16 -10.90 24.53
CA PRO A 72 0.87 -11.67 25.26
C PRO A 72 2.29 -11.14 25.03
N ASP A 73 2.53 -10.38 23.97
CA ASP A 73 3.83 -9.74 23.67
C ASP A 73 3.94 -8.32 24.24
N GLY A 74 2.93 -7.88 24.99
CA GLY A 74 2.81 -6.53 25.53
C GLY A 74 2.19 -5.52 24.57
N CYS A 75 1.66 -4.42 25.11
CA CYS A 75 1.19 -3.31 24.28
C CYS A 75 2.36 -2.39 23.94
N SER A 76 3.10 -2.72 22.89
CA SER A 76 3.84 -1.65 22.22
C SER A 76 2.80 -0.68 21.66
N ALA A 77 2.80 0.57 22.14
CA ALA A 77 1.96 1.63 21.58
C ALA A 77 2.26 1.90 20.08
N GLN A 78 3.35 1.33 19.57
CA GLN A 78 3.59 1.14 18.15
C GLN A 78 2.90 -0.14 17.71
N ALA A 79 1.89 0.00 16.85
CA ALA A 79 1.38 -1.12 16.07
C ALA A 79 2.58 -1.83 15.43
N PRO A 80 2.69 -3.15 15.52
CA PRO A 80 3.77 -3.87 14.85
C PRO A 80 3.74 -3.47 13.37
N ASP A 81 4.87 -3.03 12.84
CA ASP A 81 5.01 -2.78 11.41
C ASP A 81 4.67 -4.09 10.70
N CYS A 82 3.53 -4.11 10.02
CA CYS A 82 3.08 -5.28 9.28
C CYS A 82 3.13 -5.00 7.79
N ILE A 83 3.39 -6.04 7.01
CA ILE A 83 3.28 -5.95 5.56
C ILE A 83 1.85 -6.28 5.16
N VAL A 84 1.23 -5.40 4.39
CA VAL A 84 -0.11 -5.60 3.82
C VAL A 84 -0.08 -5.30 2.33
N VAL A 85 -1.12 -5.72 1.63
CA VAL A 85 -1.34 -5.31 0.24
C VAL A 85 -1.62 -3.80 0.20
N THR A 86 -0.74 -3.06 -0.48
CA THR A 86 -0.91 -1.61 -0.70
C THR A 86 -1.68 -1.33 -1.98
N SER A 87 -1.55 -2.19 -3.00
CA SER A 87 -2.26 -2.08 -4.26
C SER A 87 -2.52 -3.46 -4.87
N TYR A 88 -3.75 -3.71 -5.32
CA TYR A 88 -4.13 -5.04 -5.83
C TYR A 88 -3.86 -5.19 -7.33
N PHE A 89 -4.53 -4.48 -8.21
CA PHE A 89 -4.28 -4.55 -9.66
C PHE A 89 -4.30 -3.14 -10.26
N PRO A 90 -3.41 -2.80 -11.21
CA PRO A 90 -2.39 -3.65 -11.86
C PRO A 90 -1.07 -3.78 -11.10
N LYS A 91 -0.85 -2.98 -10.05
CA LYS A 91 0.46 -2.90 -9.39
C LYS A 91 0.79 -4.12 -8.54
N MET A 92 -0.17 -4.88 -8.00
CA MET A 92 0.08 -6.07 -7.17
C MET A 92 1.27 -5.88 -6.21
N ASP A 93 1.16 -4.93 -5.28
CA ASP A 93 2.28 -4.50 -4.44
C ASP A 93 1.92 -4.61 -2.96
N CYS A 94 2.93 -4.96 -2.18
CA CYS A 94 2.86 -5.03 -0.73
C CYS A 94 3.63 -3.84 -0.12
N GLY A 95 3.44 -3.58 1.16
CA GLY A 95 4.21 -2.53 1.81
C GLY A 95 3.90 -2.43 3.29
N PRO A 96 4.77 -1.72 4.04
CA PRO A 96 4.56 -1.50 5.46
C PRO A 96 3.29 -0.70 5.67
N SER A 97 2.50 -1.11 6.66
CA SER A 97 1.37 -0.35 7.16
C SER A 97 1.51 -0.16 8.66
N THR A 98 1.27 1.07 9.11
CA THR A 98 1.16 1.44 10.52
C THR A 98 -0.29 1.40 11.01
N ASN A 99 -1.21 0.87 10.19
CA ASN A 99 -2.61 0.76 10.55
C ASN A 99 -2.81 -0.45 11.47
N SER A 100 -2.95 -0.19 12.77
CA SER A 100 -3.16 -1.22 13.78
C SER A 100 -4.35 -2.12 13.51
N THR A 101 -5.44 -1.62 12.91
CA THR A 101 -6.60 -2.45 12.57
C THR A 101 -6.25 -3.48 11.50
N LYS A 102 -5.56 -3.07 10.43
CA LYS A 102 -5.10 -3.99 9.39
C LYS A 102 -4.04 -4.97 9.91
N CYS A 103 -3.16 -4.51 10.78
CA CYS A 103 -2.14 -5.38 11.37
C CYS A 103 -2.71 -6.33 12.42
N ALA A 104 -3.81 -5.98 13.10
CA ALA A 104 -4.48 -6.84 14.07
C ALA A 104 -5.31 -7.94 13.41
N GLU A 105 -5.77 -7.74 12.17
CA GLU A 105 -6.44 -8.77 11.40
C GLU A 105 -5.48 -9.96 11.14
N ASN A 106 -5.86 -11.16 11.56
CA ASN A 106 -5.06 -12.39 11.36
C ASN A 106 -5.06 -12.87 9.89
N TRP A 107 -5.60 -12.09 8.97
CA TRP A 107 -5.68 -12.40 7.54
C TRP A 107 -5.20 -11.19 6.73
N GLY A 108 -4.54 -11.43 5.60
CA GLY A 108 -4.05 -10.35 4.75
C GLY A 108 -2.89 -9.53 5.33
N ARG A 109 -2.15 -10.10 6.30
CA ARG A 109 -0.90 -9.55 6.81
C ARG A 109 0.24 -10.54 6.67
N TRP A 110 1.44 -10.02 6.50
CA TRP A 110 2.68 -10.78 6.37
C TRP A 110 3.78 -10.17 7.25
N ASN A 111 4.71 -11.01 7.68
CA ASN A 111 5.85 -10.58 8.49
C ASN A 111 6.93 -9.92 7.63
N THR A 112 7.06 -10.34 6.37
CA THR A 112 8.07 -9.83 5.43
C THR A 112 7.44 -9.48 4.07
N TYR A 113 8.13 -8.65 3.30
CA TYR A 113 7.70 -8.30 1.94
C TYR A 113 7.76 -9.54 1.04
N GLU A 114 8.79 -10.36 1.23
CA GLU A 114 9.02 -11.61 0.52
C GLU A 114 7.87 -12.59 0.74
N ASP A 115 7.37 -12.74 1.97
CA ASP A 115 6.21 -13.62 2.26
C ASP A 115 4.93 -13.12 1.58
N CYS A 116 4.73 -11.80 1.56
CA CYS A 116 3.59 -11.18 0.89
C CYS A 116 3.62 -11.40 -0.63
N CYS A 117 4.82 -11.29 -1.19
CA CYS A 117 5.08 -11.37 -2.63
C CYS A 117 5.47 -12.77 -3.12
N ALA A 118 5.49 -13.78 -2.24
CA ALA A 118 5.92 -15.13 -2.59
C ALA A 118 4.96 -15.76 -3.61
N VAL A 119 5.50 -16.11 -4.77
CA VAL A 119 4.79 -16.87 -5.82
C VAL A 119 4.51 -18.28 -5.29
N GLN A 120 3.25 -18.73 -5.32
CA GLN A 120 2.84 -20.09 -4.99
C GLN A 120 3.12 -20.59 -3.56
N ALA A 121 3.65 -19.76 -2.66
CA ALA A 121 3.69 -20.10 -1.24
C ALA A 121 2.26 -20.14 -0.69
N LYS A 122 1.97 -21.10 0.19
CA LYS A 122 0.70 -21.15 0.93
C LYS A 122 0.60 -19.90 1.81
N GLY A 123 0.01 -18.84 1.27
CA GLY A 123 -0.21 -17.59 1.98
C GLY A 123 0.23 -16.34 1.24
N GLY A 124 0.88 -16.39 0.07
CA GLY A 124 1.21 -15.18 -0.70
C GLY A 124 -0.04 -14.38 -1.09
N ALA A 125 0.07 -13.05 -1.14
CA ALA A 125 -1.05 -12.16 -1.45
C ALA A 125 -1.54 -12.30 -2.89
N PHE A 126 -0.62 -12.62 -3.80
CA PHE A 126 -0.85 -12.66 -5.23
C PHE A 126 -0.40 -14.02 -5.81
N PRO A 127 -1.18 -14.64 -6.71
CA PRO A 127 -0.84 -15.96 -7.26
C PRO A 127 0.46 -15.95 -8.07
N ASN A 128 0.77 -14.82 -8.69
CA ASN A 128 1.96 -14.63 -9.54
C ASN A 128 3.05 -13.80 -8.83
N GLY A 129 2.93 -13.60 -7.52
CA GLY A 129 3.80 -12.71 -6.75
C GLY A 129 3.53 -11.22 -7.01
N CYS A 130 4.29 -10.37 -6.33
CA CYS A 130 4.18 -8.93 -6.52
C CYS A 130 4.78 -8.49 -7.86
N THR A 131 4.10 -7.57 -8.53
CA THR A 131 4.60 -6.99 -9.78
C THR A 131 5.08 -5.58 -9.48
N LYS A 132 6.36 -5.39 -9.16
CA LYS A 132 6.92 -4.03 -9.12
C LYS A 132 7.27 -3.65 -10.56
N PRO A 133 6.45 -2.87 -11.30
CA PRO A 133 6.88 -2.39 -12.60
C PRO A 133 8.15 -1.59 -12.38
N GLY A 134 9.18 -1.92 -13.16
CA GLY A 134 10.38 -1.11 -13.20
C GLY A 134 10.06 0.31 -13.68
N PRO A 135 10.98 1.27 -13.46
CA PRO A 135 10.87 2.57 -14.08
C PRO A 135 10.67 2.41 -15.59
N CYS A 136 9.73 3.16 -16.16
CA CYS A 136 9.51 3.20 -17.59
C CYS A 136 9.68 4.62 -18.12
N TRP A 137 9.97 4.75 -19.41
CA TRP A 137 9.97 6.03 -20.10
C TRP A 137 8.56 6.36 -20.58
N ALA A 138 8.07 7.54 -20.24
CA ALA A 138 6.77 8.01 -20.69
C ALA A 138 6.85 9.47 -21.14
N MET A 139 5.85 9.90 -21.91
CA MET A 139 5.70 11.29 -22.29
C MET A 139 5.60 12.18 -21.04
N SER A 140 6.56 13.08 -20.88
CA SER A 140 6.60 14.05 -19.79
C SER A 140 5.94 15.36 -20.20
N THR A 141 6.36 15.92 -21.34
CA THR A 141 5.84 17.20 -21.87
C THR A 141 5.41 17.02 -23.32
N SER A 142 4.17 17.41 -23.64
CA SER A 142 3.56 17.12 -24.95
C SER A 142 3.92 18.10 -26.06
N PHE A 143 3.72 19.40 -25.88
CA PHE A 143 4.06 20.44 -26.87
C PHE A 143 4.42 21.75 -26.14
N PRO A 144 5.43 22.51 -26.60
CA PRO A 144 6.30 22.27 -27.76
C PRO A 144 7.53 21.39 -27.48
N GLN A 145 7.81 21.09 -26.21
CA GLN A 145 9.07 20.46 -25.84
C GLN A 145 9.17 18.98 -26.27
N ARG A 146 8.06 18.23 -26.31
CA ARG A 146 8.02 16.80 -26.68
C ARG A 146 9.15 15.99 -26.03
N THR A 147 9.12 15.92 -24.70
CA THR A 147 10.14 15.22 -23.93
C THR A 147 9.57 13.95 -23.33
N CYS A 148 10.42 12.92 -23.26
CA CYS A 148 10.19 11.74 -22.46
C CYS A 148 10.95 11.86 -21.14
N ALA A 149 10.39 11.30 -20.07
CA ALA A 149 11.09 11.18 -18.80
C ALA A 149 10.82 9.80 -18.20
N VAL A 150 11.79 9.33 -17.41
CA VAL A 150 11.60 8.16 -16.58
C VAL A 150 10.53 8.43 -15.52
N THR A 151 9.63 7.47 -15.31
CA THR A 151 8.60 7.52 -14.28
C THR A 151 8.52 6.19 -13.54
N ASP A 152 8.44 6.28 -12.22
CA ASP A 152 8.15 5.14 -11.34
C ASP A 152 6.63 4.93 -11.16
N ASN A 153 5.81 5.68 -11.90
CA ASN A 153 4.36 5.56 -11.82
C ASN A 153 3.90 4.29 -12.52
N SER A 154 3.69 3.26 -11.71
CA SER A 154 3.18 1.95 -12.14
C SER A 154 1.93 2.03 -13.00
N THR A 155 1.04 3.01 -12.77
CA THR A 155 -0.19 3.17 -13.55
C THR A 155 0.12 3.57 -15.00
N ILE A 156 1.17 4.36 -15.21
CA ILE A 156 1.63 4.74 -16.55
C ILE A 156 2.33 3.54 -17.19
N CYS A 157 3.27 2.92 -16.48
CA CYS A 157 4.07 1.81 -17.01
C CYS A 157 3.23 0.58 -17.39
N MET A 158 2.15 0.30 -16.65
CA MET A 158 1.28 -0.85 -16.89
C MET A 158 0.12 -0.56 -17.86
N ARG A 159 -0.03 0.68 -18.36
CA ARG A 159 -1.17 1.05 -19.22
C ARG A 159 -1.12 0.39 -20.60
N GLY A 160 0.04 -0.15 -21.00
CA GLY A 160 0.25 -0.85 -22.26
C GLY A 160 0.46 0.06 -23.48
N TRP A 161 0.29 1.37 -23.34
CA TRP A 161 0.57 2.36 -24.38
C TRP A 161 1.20 3.61 -23.77
N GLY A 162 2.12 4.23 -24.51
CA GLY A 162 2.84 5.43 -24.06
C GLY A 162 3.87 5.19 -22.95
N ALA A 163 4.15 3.94 -22.61
CA ALA A 163 5.23 3.52 -21.74
C ALA A 163 6.25 2.71 -22.56
N PHE A 164 7.52 3.04 -22.40
CA PHE A 164 8.61 2.50 -23.19
C PHE A 164 9.71 2.00 -22.25
N VAL A 165 10.43 0.96 -22.67
CA VAL A 165 11.51 0.36 -21.87
C VAL A 165 12.72 1.30 -21.82
N GLU A 166 12.95 2.07 -22.88
CA GLU A 166 14.09 2.96 -23.05
C GLU A 166 13.67 4.31 -23.63
N GLU A 167 14.51 5.33 -23.39
CA GLU A 167 14.28 6.70 -23.88
C GLU A 167 14.18 6.73 -25.41
N GLY A 168 15.06 5.99 -26.11
CA GLY A 168 15.11 5.95 -27.56
C GLY A 168 13.79 5.49 -28.18
N ALA A 169 13.15 4.47 -27.62
CA ALA A 169 11.85 3.99 -28.07
C ALA A 169 10.73 5.01 -27.79
N CYS A 170 10.80 5.72 -26.65
CA CYS A 170 9.86 6.80 -26.34
C CYS A 170 10.00 7.97 -27.32
N CYS A 171 11.24 8.33 -27.65
CA CYS A 171 11.58 9.47 -28.49
C CYS A 171 11.65 9.17 -30.00
N ALA A 172 11.52 7.91 -30.40
CA ALA A 172 11.48 7.51 -31.81
C ALA A 172 10.28 8.14 -32.54
N LEU A 173 10.43 8.32 -33.85
CA LEU A 173 9.35 8.72 -34.75
C LEU A 173 8.18 7.73 -34.63
N GLY A 174 7.00 8.22 -34.24
CA GLY A 174 5.82 7.39 -34.01
C GLY A 174 5.82 6.64 -32.68
N GLY A 175 6.81 6.87 -31.80
CA GLY A 175 6.84 6.39 -30.42
C GLY A 175 5.83 7.16 -29.56
N ALA A 176 6.30 8.02 -28.65
CA ALA A 176 5.41 8.91 -27.89
C ALA A 176 4.89 10.09 -28.75
N PHE A 177 5.63 10.46 -29.79
CA PHE A 177 5.35 11.61 -30.64
C PHE A 177 5.45 11.23 -32.12
N SER A 178 4.62 11.83 -32.98
CA SER A 178 4.66 11.57 -34.42
C SER A 178 6.01 11.94 -35.05
N ASP A 179 6.59 13.06 -34.62
CA ASP A 179 7.83 13.61 -35.18
C ASP A 179 9.06 13.32 -34.31
N GLY A 180 8.92 12.44 -33.31
CA GLY A 180 9.95 12.17 -32.30
C GLY A 180 10.06 13.27 -31.23
N CYS A 181 10.97 13.05 -30.28
CA CYS A 181 11.24 14.04 -29.24
C CYS A 181 11.96 15.26 -29.81
N THR A 182 11.62 16.45 -29.32
CA THR A 182 12.46 17.63 -29.54
C THR A 182 13.62 17.47 -28.58
N HIS A 183 14.70 16.83 -29.03
CA HIS A 183 15.94 16.75 -28.26
C HIS A 183 16.26 18.15 -27.74
N LEU A 184 16.16 18.35 -26.42
CA LEU A 184 16.90 19.43 -25.80
C LEU A 184 18.36 19.04 -26.06
N SER A 185 18.99 19.76 -26.98
CA SER A 185 20.39 19.68 -27.34
C SER A 185 21.27 20.10 -26.15
N THR A 186 21.09 19.45 -25.01
CA THR A 186 21.94 19.58 -23.83
C THR A 186 23.19 18.74 -24.07
N GLY A 187 24.06 19.25 -24.94
CA GLY A 187 25.52 19.14 -24.83
C GLY A 187 26.19 17.78 -25.06
N GLU A 188 25.47 16.67 -25.19
CA GLU A 188 26.11 15.37 -25.42
C GLU A 188 26.23 15.10 -26.92
N ARG A 189 27.47 15.25 -27.40
CA ARG A 189 27.89 14.95 -28.78
C ARG A 189 27.27 13.64 -29.25
N MET A 190 26.48 13.72 -30.31
CA MET A 190 26.23 12.56 -31.18
C MET A 190 27.56 11.84 -31.44
N PRO A 191 27.69 10.53 -31.17
CA PRO A 191 28.70 9.76 -31.86
C PRO A 191 28.37 9.91 -33.34
N LEU A 192 29.35 10.45 -34.06
CA LEU A 192 29.41 10.48 -35.51
C LEU A 192 28.77 9.22 -36.07
N LEU A 193 27.79 9.42 -36.95
CA LEU A 193 27.32 8.47 -37.94
C LEU A 193 28.37 7.38 -38.16
N VAL A 194 28.18 6.22 -37.52
CA VAL A 194 28.87 5.02 -37.98
C VAL A 194 28.35 4.84 -39.40
N PRO A 195 29.24 4.82 -40.42
CA PRO A 195 28.84 4.49 -41.77
C PRO A 195 27.99 3.23 -41.70
N VAL A 196 26.82 3.26 -42.33
CA VAL A 196 26.05 2.06 -42.56
C VAL A 196 26.92 1.22 -43.48
N ASP A 197 27.68 0.29 -42.93
CA ASP A 197 28.36 -0.72 -43.72
C ASP A 197 27.27 -1.41 -44.56
N PRO A 198 27.51 -1.59 -45.88
CA PRO A 198 26.56 -2.25 -46.74
C PRO A 198 26.21 -3.61 -46.13
N MET A 199 24.90 -3.89 -46.03
CA MET A 199 24.41 -5.21 -45.62
C MET A 199 25.23 -6.29 -46.31
N PRO A 200 25.86 -7.23 -45.57
CA PRO A 200 26.51 -8.37 -46.19
C PRO A 200 25.47 -9.11 -47.05
N SER A 201 25.87 -9.53 -48.24
CA SER A 201 24.99 -10.27 -49.13
C SER A 201 24.53 -11.55 -48.43
N ILE A 202 23.31 -11.98 -48.77
CA ILE A 202 22.62 -13.12 -48.13
C ILE A 202 23.34 -14.46 -48.35
N ASP A 203 24.40 -14.48 -49.16
CA ASP A 203 25.11 -15.68 -49.59
C ASP A 203 26.23 -16.14 -48.62
N ASP A 204 26.56 -15.36 -47.59
CA ASP A 204 27.53 -15.76 -46.53
C ASP A 204 26.87 -16.47 -45.32
N PHE A 205 25.59 -16.85 -45.43
CA PHE A 205 24.93 -17.68 -44.42
C PHE A 205 25.45 -19.13 -44.48
N MET A 206 26.50 -19.37 -43.68
CA MET A 206 27.07 -20.67 -43.41
C MET A 206 26.03 -21.73 -43.02
N PRO A 207 26.33 -23.02 -43.29
CA PRO A 207 25.40 -24.13 -43.08
C PRO A 207 25.04 -24.34 -41.61
N LEU A 208 23.77 -24.64 -41.38
CA LEU A 208 23.20 -25.17 -40.14
C LEU A 208 23.99 -26.41 -39.69
N GLU A 209 24.89 -26.25 -38.71
CA GLU A 209 25.32 -27.38 -37.90
C GLU A 209 24.24 -27.66 -36.84
N ASP A 210 23.66 -28.84 -36.96
CA ASP A 210 22.58 -29.40 -36.16
C ASP A 210 23.10 -29.78 -34.75
N PRO A 211 22.69 -29.10 -33.66
CA PRO A 211 23.18 -29.41 -32.32
C PRO A 211 22.46 -30.61 -31.66
N THR A 212 21.62 -31.35 -32.38
CA THR A 212 20.72 -32.37 -31.80
C THR A 212 21.40 -33.71 -31.46
N ALA A 213 22.74 -33.81 -31.49
CA ALA A 213 23.45 -35.08 -31.33
C ALA A 213 24.07 -35.39 -29.94
N ALA A 214 24.08 -34.46 -28.96
CA ALA A 214 24.95 -34.62 -27.78
C ALA A 214 24.29 -34.94 -26.41
N ALA A 215 22.97 -35.00 -26.28
CA ALA A 215 22.33 -35.02 -24.94
C ALA A 215 21.58 -36.31 -24.56
N LEU A 216 22.11 -37.50 -24.89
CA LEU A 216 21.47 -38.80 -24.55
C LEU A 216 22.35 -39.78 -23.75
N LYS A 217 23.37 -39.31 -23.04
CA LYS A 217 24.12 -40.13 -22.08
C LYS A 217 24.22 -39.42 -20.73
N SER A 218 23.37 -39.77 -19.76
CA SER A 218 23.66 -39.74 -18.31
C SER A 218 22.38 -39.76 -17.45
N VAL A 219 21.51 -40.75 -17.63
CA VAL A 219 20.49 -41.08 -16.60
C VAL A 219 20.40 -42.60 -16.49
N ASP A 220 21.48 -43.21 -15.98
CA ASP A 220 21.47 -44.59 -15.53
C ASP A 220 22.58 -44.75 -14.47
N ASP A 221 22.32 -44.24 -13.27
CA ASP A 221 22.99 -44.72 -12.04
C ASP A 221 22.38 -44.02 -10.81
N ARG A 222 21.44 -44.71 -10.13
CA ARG A 222 21.22 -44.75 -8.67
C ARG A 222 19.89 -45.45 -8.36
N VAL A 223 20.02 -46.77 -8.25
CA VAL A 223 19.23 -47.62 -7.35
C VAL A 223 19.90 -47.57 -5.98
#